data_AF-A0A221KBU7-F1
#
_entry.id   AF-A0A221KBU7-F1
#
_cell.length_a   1.000
_cell.length_b   1.000
_cell.length_c   1.000
_cell.angle_alpha   90.00
_cell.angle_beta   90.00
_cell.angle_gamma   90.00
#
_symmetry.space_group_name_H-M   'P 1'
#
loop_
_entity.id
_entity.type
_entity.pdbx_description
1 polymer ?
#
loop_
_entity_poly.entity_id
_entity_poly.type
_entity_poly.pdbx_seq_one_letter_code
_entity_poly.pdbx_strand_id
1 'polypeptide(L)'
;MVLIDEYDKPILDNITDSARAIAMREALKNLYSVLKDSDAHLKFVFLTGVSKFSKVSLFSGLNHLQDITLDARYSAICGYTDEDVDTVFAPELPGLDREEIRRWYNGYNWLGQGVYNPFDMLLLFDRRAFRPYWFETGTPTFLVKLLTERQFFTPDLGQVLAEEKLLSSFDVNDMATEALLFQTGYLTVDSVWHIPGRTELTLKYPNLEVQGSLNESLLGQLCGSRTTTGRQVGQLYRLLAATDLEGLRCLFHAFYATIPHDWYRKNELAGFEGYYASIFYSYFASLGLDIRLEDTTNHGRIDMAVLFNGTVWLFEFKVVELVPEGKALAQLQARGYAEKYRARGEPIRLIGVEFSRTTRNIVAFEVATEGETSA
;
A
#
# COMPACT_ATOMS: atom_id res chain seq x y z
N MET A 1 -19.96 22.01 -24.20
CA MET A 1 -18.95 21.48 -23.25
C MET A 1 -19.59 20.29 -22.58
N VAL A 2 -18.88 19.17 -22.49
CA VAL A 2 -19.34 17.95 -21.82
C VAL A 2 -18.28 17.57 -20.80
N LEU A 3 -18.71 17.43 -19.54
CA LEU A 3 -17.88 16.96 -18.44
C LEU A 3 -18.54 15.68 -17.93
N ILE A 4 -17.77 14.60 -17.84
CA ILE A 4 -18.24 13.31 -17.36
C ILE A 4 -17.30 12.88 -16.25
N ASP A 5 -17.84 12.80 -15.05
CA ASP A 5 -17.12 12.26 -13.91
C ASP A 5 -17.48 10.79 -13.71
N GLU A 6 -16.54 10.05 -13.12
CA GLU A 6 -16.64 8.61 -12.87
C GLU A 6 -17.11 7.81 -14.10
N TYR A 7 -16.52 8.11 -15.27
CA TYR A 7 -16.97 7.57 -16.58
C TYR A 7 -17.01 6.02 -16.63
N ASP A 8 -16.29 5.39 -15.73
CA ASP A 8 -15.99 3.96 -15.64
C ASP A 8 -16.68 3.25 -14.47
N LYS A 9 -17.29 3.98 -13.54
CA LYS A 9 -17.91 3.43 -12.33
C LYS A 9 -18.89 2.28 -12.58
N PRO A 10 -19.80 2.35 -13.58
CA PRO A 10 -20.72 1.24 -13.82
C PRO A 10 -20.02 -0.09 -14.16
N ILE A 11 -18.81 -0.04 -14.72
CA ILE A 11 -18.01 -1.23 -15.00
C ILE A 11 -17.35 -1.73 -13.71
N LEU A 12 -16.74 -0.82 -12.95
CA LEU A 12 -16.05 -1.13 -11.69
C LEU A 12 -16.99 -1.72 -10.63
N ASP A 13 -18.21 -1.18 -10.50
CA ASP A 13 -19.23 -1.69 -9.58
C ASP A 13 -19.63 -3.15 -9.86
N ASN A 14 -19.34 -3.63 -11.07
CA ASN A 14 -19.69 -4.98 -11.54
C ASN A 14 -18.45 -5.83 -11.86
N ILE A 15 -17.24 -5.41 -11.49
CA ILE A 15 -15.99 -6.07 -11.92
C ILE A 15 -15.88 -7.55 -11.49
N THR A 16 -16.58 -7.97 -10.43
CA THR A 16 -16.66 -9.37 -9.99
C THR A 16 -17.65 -10.22 -10.79
N ASP A 17 -18.53 -9.59 -11.57
CA ASP A 17 -19.45 -10.23 -12.51
C ASP A 17 -19.05 -9.81 -13.93
N SER A 18 -18.13 -10.58 -14.52
CA SER A 18 -17.57 -10.29 -15.85
C SER A 18 -18.66 -10.09 -16.91
N ALA A 19 -19.74 -10.88 -16.89
CA ALA A 19 -20.82 -10.75 -17.86
C ALA A 19 -21.54 -9.40 -17.72
N ARG A 20 -21.81 -8.98 -16.47
CA ARG A 20 -22.42 -7.69 -16.17
C ARG A 20 -21.49 -6.52 -16.47
N ALA A 21 -20.23 -6.60 -16.09
CA ALA A 21 -19.22 -5.59 -16.39
C ALA A 21 -19.03 -5.38 -17.90
N ILE A 22 -18.99 -6.46 -18.69
CA ILE A 22 -18.94 -6.40 -20.16
C ILE A 22 -20.19 -5.72 -20.70
N ALA A 23 -21.39 -6.07 -20.21
CA ALA A 23 -22.63 -5.43 -20.63
C ALA A 23 -22.65 -3.91 -20.33
N MET A 24 -22.16 -3.50 -19.15
CA MET A 24 -22.03 -2.09 -18.78
C MET A 24 -21.02 -1.37 -19.69
N ARG A 25 -19.89 -2.00 -20.00
CA ARG A 25 -18.89 -1.45 -20.93
C ARG A 25 -19.47 -1.18 -22.31
N GLU A 26 -20.24 -2.13 -22.88
CA GLU A 26 -20.86 -1.93 -24.19
C GLU A 26 -21.95 -0.84 -24.16
N ALA A 27 -22.71 -0.73 -23.08
CA ALA A 27 -23.69 0.35 -22.91
C ALA A 27 -23.00 1.73 -22.86
N LEU A 28 -21.93 1.87 -22.09
CA LEU A 28 -21.15 3.11 -22.00
C LEU A 28 -20.45 3.45 -23.31
N LYS A 29 -19.91 2.46 -24.01
CA LYS A 29 -19.34 2.64 -25.36
C LYS A 29 -20.36 3.24 -26.31
N ASN A 30 -21.59 2.72 -26.31
CA ASN A 30 -22.66 3.26 -27.17
C ASN A 30 -23.01 4.70 -26.78
N LEU A 31 -23.09 5.00 -25.47
CA LEU A 31 -23.32 6.35 -24.98
C LEU A 31 -22.22 7.32 -25.43
N TYR A 32 -20.95 6.97 -25.24
CA TYR A 32 -19.81 7.82 -25.59
C TYR A 32 -19.60 7.97 -27.10
N SER A 33 -20.06 7.00 -27.91
CA SER A 33 -20.02 7.11 -29.36
C SER A 33 -20.89 8.27 -29.89
N VAL A 34 -21.99 8.59 -29.20
CA VAL A 34 -22.85 9.74 -29.55
C VAL A 34 -22.08 11.07 -29.44
N LEU A 35 -21.11 11.17 -28.53
CA LEU A 35 -20.27 12.35 -28.39
C LEU A 35 -19.40 12.55 -29.63
N LYS A 36 -18.88 11.46 -30.22
CA LYS A 36 -18.11 11.54 -31.46
C LYS A 36 -18.95 12.00 -32.63
N ASP A 37 -20.17 11.48 -32.77
CA ASP A 37 -21.08 11.90 -33.85
C ASP A 37 -21.48 13.39 -33.71
N SER A 38 -21.42 13.91 -32.48
CA SER A 38 -21.73 15.30 -32.15
C SER A 38 -20.51 16.23 -32.14
N ASP A 39 -19.33 15.79 -32.59
CA ASP A 39 -18.05 16.52 -32.49
C ASP A 39 -18.13 17.97 -32.99
N ALA A 40 -18.82 18.21 -34.12
CA ALA A 40 -19.02 19.56 -34.69
C ALA A 40 -19.76 20.54 -33.76
N HIS A 41 -20.47 20.02 -32.75
CA HIS A 41 -21.22 20.79 -31.76
C HIS A 41 -20.51 20.84 -30.40
N LEU A 42 -19.42 20.09 -30.22
CA LEU A 42 -18.70 19.98 -28.96
C LEU A 42 -17.42 20.82 -28.99
N LYS A 43 -17.39 21.86 -28.15
CA LYS A 43 -16.18 22.68 -27.96
C LYS A 43 -15.11 22.00 -27.09
N PHE A 44 -15.54 21.16 -26.15
CA PHE A 44 -14.67 20.54 -25.15
C PHE A 44 -15.37 19.35 -24.51
N VAL A 45 -14.64 18.24 -24.35
CA VAL A 45 -15.07 17.01 -23.71
C VAL A 45 -13.99 16.59 -22.71
N PHE A 46 -14.36 16.43 -21.44
CA PHE A 46 -13.44 16.00 -20.38
C PHE A 46 -14.06 14.84 -19.61
N LEU A 47 -13.29 13.76 -19.47
CA LEU A 47 -13.70 12.55 -18.77
C LEU A 47 -12.74 12.32 -17.60
N THR A 48 -13.29 12.11 -16.42
CA THR A 48 -12.57 11.69 -15.21
C THR A 48 -13.10 10.35 -14.74
N GLY A 49 -12.22 9.54 -14.17
CA GLY A 49 -12.50 8.18 -13.75
C GLY A 49 -11.32 7.60 -12.99
N VAL A 50 -11.51 6.43 -12.40
CA VAL A 50 -10.53 5.78 -11.54
C VAL A 50 -9.64 4.85 -12.37
N SER A 51 -10.26 4.09 -13.27
CA SER A 51 -9.63 3.08 -14.10
C SER A 51 -9.47 3.51 -15.55
N LYS A 52 -8.42 2.99 -16.19
CA LYS A 52 -8.05 3.34 -17.57
C LYS A 52 -8.54 2.28 -18.55
N PHE A 53 -9.80 2.38 -18.99
CA PHE A 53 -10.32 1.49 -20.03
C PHE A 53 -9.61 1.71 -21.36
N SER A 54 -9.14 0.62 -21.99
CA SER A 54 -8.34 0.74 -23.21
C SER A 54 -9.12 1.47 -24.31
N LYS A 55 -8.43 2.34 -25.08
CA LYS A 55 -9.05 3.04 -26.22
C LYS A 55 -9.62 2.08 -27.28
N VAL A 56 -9.13 0.85 -27.30
CA VAL A 56 -9.58 -0.21 -28.22
C VAL A 56 -10.91 -0.84 -27.75
N SER A 57 -11.23 -0.80 -26.46
CA SER A 57 -12.47 -1.36 -25.91
C SER A 57 -13.58 -0.30 -25.84
N LEU A 58 -13.54 0.56 -24.81
CA LEU A 58 -14.59 1.52 -24.49
C LEU A 58 -14.63 2.72 -25.45
N PHE A 59 -13.46 3.20 -25.87
CA PHE A 59 -13.34 4.41 -26.70
C PHE A 59 -13.09 4.12 -28.19
N SER A 60 -13.35 2.89 -28.65
CA SER A 60 -13.24 2.57 -30.08
C SER A 60 -14.19 3.45 -30.92
N GLY A 61 -15.34 3.83 -30.34
CA GLY A 61 -16.27 4.81 -30.88
C GLY A 61 -15.97 6.27 -30.54
N LEU A 62 -14.94 6.58 -29.75
CA LEU A 62 -14.53 7.93 -29.31
C LEU A 62 -12.99 8.05 -29.33
N ASN A 63 -12.40 7.82 -30.49
CA ASN A 63 -10.95 7.61 -30.64
C ASN A 63 -10.10 8.89 -30.69
N HIS A 64 -10.72 10.08 -30.59
CA HIS A 64 -10.01 11.37 -30.59
C HIS A 64 -9.63 11.88 -29.19
N LEU A 65 -9.89 11.13 -28.11
CA LEU A 65 -9.52 11.53 -26.76
C LEU A 65 -8.00 11.53 -26.59
N GLN A 66 -7.48 12.60 -26.00
CA GLN A 66 -6.11 12.66 -25.50
C GLN A 66 -6.08 12.18 -24.05
N ASP A 67 -5.21 11.22 -23.76
CA ASP A 67 -4.95 10.77 -22.40
C ASP A 67 -3.86 11.65 -21.80
N ILE A 68 -4.13 12.24 -20.64
CA ILE A 68 -3.22 13.14 -19.92
C ILE A 68 -2.84 12.59 -18.54
N THR A 69 -3.22 11.34 -18.22
CA THR A 69 -3.11 10.75 -16.86
C THR A 69 -1.69 10.79 -16.31
N LEU A 70 -0.68 10.49 -17.14
CA LEU A 70 0.75 10.51 -16.77
C LEU A 70 1.49 11.69 -17.42
N ASP A 71 0.76 12.70 -17.89
CA ASP A 71 1.36 13.91 -18.43
C ASP A 71 1.67 14.87 -17.28
N ALA A 72 2.97 15.05 -17.01
CA ALA A 72 3.48 15.86 -15.90
C ALA A 72 2.87 17.28 -15.85
N ARG A 73 2.47 17.85 -17.00
CA ARG A 73 1.84 19.18 -17.10
C ARG A 73 0.50 19.27 -16.39
N TYR A 74 -0.16 18.13 -16.17
CA TYR A 74 -1.46 18.03 -15.51
C TYR A 74 -1.38 17.30 -14.17
N SER A 75 -0.17 17.01 -13.67
CA SER A 75 0.05 16.24 -12.43
C SER A 75 -0.67 16.79 -11.20
N ALA A 76 -0.84 18.12 -11.12
CA ALA A 76 -1.48 18.78 -9.99
C ALA A 76 -3.00 19.03 -10.15
N ILE A 77 -3.61 18.65 -11.28
CA ILE A 77 -4.99 19.09 -11.63
C ILE A 77 -6.07 18.62 -10.65
N CYS A 78 -5.84 17.51 -9.95
CA CYS A 78 -6.83 16.86 -9.07
C CYS A 78 -6.50 16.98 -7.57
N GLY A 79 -5.57 17.86 -7.18
CA GLY A 79 -5.15 17.98 -5.78
C GLY A 79 -4.62 19.35 -5.41
N TYR A 80 -4.25 19.52 -4.15
CA TYR A 80 -3.53 20.71 -3.69
C TYR A 80 -2.04 20.44 -3.69
N THR A 81 -1.22 21.43 -3.98
CA THR A 81 0.24 21.34 -3.91
C THR A 81 0.75 21.84 -2.56
N ASP A 82 2.04 21.62 -2.25
CA ASP A 82 2.66 22.26 -1.09
C ASP A 82 2.50 23.79 -1.13
N GLU A 83 2.60 24.41 -2.31
CA GLU A 83 2.41 25.85 -2.50
C GLU A 83 0.98 26.30 -2.16
N ASP A 84 -0.04 25.54 -2.59
CA ASP A 84 -1.43 25.84 -2.24
C ASP A 84 -1.66 25.78 -0.73
N VAL A 85 -1.07 24.76 -0.07
CA VAL A 85 -1.16 24.62 1.39
C VAL A 85 -0.49 25.79 2.11
N ASP A 86 0.68 26.22 1.63
CA ASP A 86 1.48 27.26 2.27
C ASP A 86 0.98 28.68 1.98
N THR A 87 0.15 28.87 0.94
CA THR A 87 -0.35 30.18 0.51
C THR A 87 -1.86 30.32 0.67
N VAL A 88 -2.65 29.53 -0.06
CA VAL A 88 -4.12 29.60 -0.07
C VAL A 88 -4.68 29.14 1.26
N PHE A 89 -4.15 28.06 1.82
CA PHE A 89 -4.60 27.52 3.11
C PHE A 89 -3.78 27.99 4.31
N ALA A 90 -2.89 28.99 4.14
CA ALA A 90 -2.13 29.57 5.24
C ALA A 90 -2.98 29.97 6.46
N PRO A 91 -4.20 30.54 6.30
CA PRO A 91 -5.07 30.85 7.43
C PRO A 91 -5.53 29.63 8.25
N GLU A 92 -5.57 28.45 7.64
CA GLU A 92 -6.02 27.21 8.28
C GLU A 92 -4.90 26.50 9.06
N LEU A 93 -3.63 26.80 8.78
CA LEU A 93 -2.47 26.13 9.40
C LEU A 93 -2.25 26.34 10.92
N PRO A 94 -2.68 27.44 11.59
CA PRO A 94 -2.37 27.65 13.00
C PRO A 94 -2.82 26.50 13.93
N GLY A 95 -1.87 25.86 14.62
CA GLY A 95 -2.14 24.74 15.53
C GLY A 95 -2.11 23.36 14.86
N LEU A 96 -1.76 23.27 13.58
CA LEU A 96 -1.48 22.03 12.88
C LEU A 96 0.03 21.94 12.58
N ASP A 97 0.59 20.74 12.68
CA ASP A 97 1.98 20.48 12.29
C ASP A 97 2.05 20.27 10.77
N ARG A 98 2.76 21.16 10.08
CA ARG A 98 2.86 21.17 8.61
C ARG A 98 3.50 19.90 8.04
N GLU A 99 4.46 19.31 8.74
CA GLU A 99 5.10 18.06 8.33
C GLU A 99 4.14 16.88 8.53
N GLU A 100 3.34 16.90 9.59
CA GLU A 100 2.34 15.87 9.82
C GLU A 100 1.21 15.95 8.78
N ILE A 101 0.80 17.14 8.33
CA ILE A 101 -0.09 17.31 7.15
C ILE A 101 0.51 16.66 5.91
N ARG A 102 1.79 16.93 5.64
CA ARG A 102 2.48 16.34 4.48
C ARG A 102 2.50 14.82 4.58
N ARG A 103 2.87 14.29 5.75
CA ARG A 103 2.97 12.85 6.00
C ARG A 103 1.63 12.13 5.87
N TRP A 104 0.55 12.74 6.37
CA TRP A 104 -0.78 12.15 6.35
C TRP A 104 -1.44 12.19 4.98
N TYR A 105 -1.32 13.32 4.26
CA TYR A 105 -2.23 13.61 3.16
C TYR A 105 -1.53 13.93 1.83
N ASN A 106 -0.23 14.24 1.81
CA ASN A 106 0.51 14.43 0.56
C ASN A 106 1.11 13.13 0.05
N GLY A 107 1.16 13.00 -1.28
CA GLY A 107 2.10 12.09 -1.93
C GLY A 107 1.57 11.42 -3.20
N TYR A 108 0.33 11.70 -3.60
CA TYR A 108 -0.16 11.32 -4.91
C TYR A 108 0.65 12.01 -6.01
N ASN A 109 1.20 11.23 -6.93
CA ASN A 109 2.09 11.68 -8.00
C ASN A 109 1.81 10.94 -9.32
N TRP A 110 1.68 11.72 -10.39
CA TRP A 110 1.52 11.26 -11.78
C TRP A 110 2.61 11.85 -12.70
N LEU A 111 3.87 11.61 -12.35
CA LEU A 111 5.08 12.07 -13.06
C LEU A 111 5.36 13.57 -12.96
N GLY A 112 4.89 14.23 -11.91
CA GLY A 112 5.10 15.66 -11.73
C GLY A 112 5.08 16.06 -10.26
N GLN A 113 4.32 17.10 -9.92
CA GLN A 113 4.23 17.57 -8.55
C GLN A 113 3.35 16.64 -7.73
N GLY A 114 3.83 16.28 -6.53
CA GLY A 114 3.02 15.56 -5.55
C GLY A 114 1.87 16.44 -5.06
N VAL A 115 0.69 15.85 -4.90
CA VAL A 115 -0.48 16.55 -4.39
C VAL A 115 -1.12 15.89 -3.17
N TYR A 116 -1.77 16.74 -2.40
CA TYR A 116 -2.65 16.40 -1.31
C TYR A 116 -4.04 16.05 -1.85
N ASN A 117 -4.66 15.04 -1.27
CA ASN A 117 -6.07 14.75 -1.50
C ASN A 117 -6.94 15.91 -1.00
N PRO A 118 -7.76 16.55 -1.86
CA PRO A 118 -8.57 17.69 -1.46
C PRO A 118 -9.57 17.39 -0.34
N PHE A 119 -10.17 16.21 -0.34
CA PHE A 119 -11.18 15.82 0.63
C PHE A 119 -10.57 15.70 2.03
N ASP A 120 -9.42 15.05 2.14
CA ASP A 120 -8.70 14.88 3.40
C ASP A 120 -8.27 16.22 3.99
N MET A 121 -7.76 17.12 3.14
CA MET A 121 -7.32 18.45 3.54
C MET A 121 -8.46 19.31 4.07
N LEU A 122 -9.58 19.35 3.35
CA LEU A 122 -10.75 20.13 3.77
C LEU A 122 -11.32 19.62 5.11
N LEU A 123 -11.35 18.30 5.30
CA LEU A 123 -11.81 17.71 6.55
C LEU A 123 -10.81 17.90 7.71
N LEU A 124 -9.51 17.84 7.45
CA LEU A 124 -8.50 18.20 8.44
C LEU A 124 -8.71 19.64 8.93
N PHE A 125 -8.90 20.59 8.01
CA PHE A 125 -9.06 22.00 8.38
C PHE A 125 -10.35 22.26 9.16
N ASP A 126 -11.46 21.60 8.79
CA ASP A 126 -12.74 21.67 9.51
C ASP A 126 -12.66 21.02 10.90
N ARG A 127 -12.10 19.81 10.99
CA ARG A 127 -12.16 18.97 12.20
C ARG A 127 -10.98 19.15 13.14
N ARG A 128 -9.87 19.71 12.65
CA ARG A 128 -8.59 19.88 13.37
C ARG A 128 -8.04 18.56 13.92
N ALA A 129 -8.25 17.46 13.20
CA ALA A 129 -7.81 16.13 13.62
C ALA A 129 -7.27 15.33 12.43
N PHE A 130 -6.14 14.66 12.62
CA PHE A 130 -5.62 13.70 11.65
C PHE A 130 -6.42 12.39 11.72
N ARG A 131 -7.04 12.03 10.62
CA ARG A 131 -7.88 10.83 10.45
C ARG A 131 -7.82 10.32 9.01
N PRO A 132 -8.13 9.03 8.79
CA PRO A 132 -8.20 8.46 7.44
C PRO A 132 -9.51 8.83 6.74
N TYR A 133 -9.66 10.10 6.38
CA TYR A 133 -10.92 10.67 5.90
C TYR A 133 -11.36 10.08 4.55
N TRP A 134 -10.48 9.96 3.58
CA TRP A 134 -10.74 9.37 2.28
C TRP A 134 -11.11 7.90 2.43
N PHE A 135 -10.39 7.16 3.27
CA PHE A 135 -10.67 5.75 3.48
C PHE A 135 -12.04 5.49 4.16
N GLU A 136 -12.48 6.39 5.04
CA GLU A 136 -13.81 6.31 5.67
C GLU A 136 -14.97 6.44 4.67
N THR A 137 -14.75 7.06 3.50
CA THR A 137 -15.80 7.21 2.48
C THR A 137 -16.10 5.92 1.71
N GLY A 138 -15.21 4.93 1.75
CA GLY A 138 -15.41 3.66 1.08
C GLY A 138 -14.33 2.63 1.41
N THR A 139 -14.72 1.50 2.01
CA THR A 139 -13.79 0.41 2.25
C THR A 139 -13.46 -0.34 0.95
N PRO A 140 -12.17 -0.58 0.61
CA PRO A 140 -11.74 -1.33 -0.58
C PRO A 140 -12.03 -2.83 -0.53
N THR A 141 -13.27 -3.22 -0.23
CA THR A 141 -13.62 -4.61 0.03
C THR A 141 -13.31 -5.51 -1.16
N PHE A 142 -13.56 -5.02 -2.38
CA PHE A 142 -13.20 -5.75 -3.61
C PHE A 142 -11.69 -5.92 -3.75
N LEU A 143 -10.92 -4.83 -3.65
CA LEU A 143 -9.46 -4.87 -3.79
C LEU A 143 -8.83 -5.78 -2.73
N VAL A 144 -9.21 -5.65 -1.47
CA VAL A 144 -8.71 -6.49 -0.37
C VAL A 144 -9.02 -7.97 -0.61
N LYS A 145 -10.25 -8.27 -1.08
CA LYS A 145 -10.64 -9.63 -1.45
C LYS A 145 -9.77 -10.15 -2.60
N LEU A 146 -9.59 -9.36 -3.67
CA LEU A 146 -8.80 -9.73 -4.83
C LEU A 146 -7.33 -9.98 -4.48
N LEU A 147 -6.71 -9.08 -3.71
CA LEU A 147 -5.33 -9.23 -3.24
C LEU A 147 -5.15 -10.51 -2.41
N THR A 148 -6.14 -10.80 -1.55
CA THR A 148 -6.14 -12.03 -0.74
C THR A 148 -6.31 -13.28 -1.60
N GLU A 149 -7.22 -13.27 -2.58
CA GLU A 149 -7.46 -14.39 -3.50
C GLU A 149 -6.27 -14.65 -4.42
N ARG A 150 -5.57 -13.58 -4.85
CA ARG A 150 -4.32 -13.65 -5.61
C ARG A 150 -3.10 -13.96 -4.74
N GLN A 151 -3.28 -14.04 -3.42
CA GLN A 151 -2.21 -14.29 -2.45
C GLN A 151 -1.06 -13.29 -2.62
N PHE A 152 -1.40 -12.03 -2.87
CA PHE A 152 -0.42 -10.98 -3.11
C PHE A 152 0.52 -10.87 -1.90
N PHE A 153 1.82 -10.86 -2.15
CA PHE A 153 2.83 -10.71 -1.11
C PHE A 153 2.81 -9.25 -0.64
N THR A 154 2.09 -8.98 0.45
CA THR A 154 1.84 -7.61 0.94
C THR A 154 3.10 -6.76 1.17
N PRO A 155 4.29 -7.32 1.53
CA PRO A 155 5.52 -6.55 1.59
C PRO A 155 5.85 -5.81 0.28
N ASP A 156 5.52 -6.39 -0.87
CA ASP A 156 5.80 -5.77 -2.18
C ASP A 156 4.99 -4.49 -2.42
N LEU A 157 3.87 -4.27 -1.70
CA LEU A 157 3.00 -3.10 -1.89
C LEU A 157 3.74 -1.78 -1.72
N GLY A 158 4.80 -1.74 -0.90
CA GLY A 158 5.59 -0.52 -0.71
C GLY A 158 6.50 -0.16 -1.89
N GLN A 159 6.81 -1.11 -2.79
CA GLN A 159 7.81 -0.97 -3.85
C GLN A 159 7.45 -1.82 -5.09
N VAL A 160 6.22 -1.68 -5.59
CA VAL A 160 5.74 -2.47 -6.73
C VAL A 160 6.41 -1.99 -8.02
N LEU A 161 7.02 -2.92 -8.77
CA LEU A 161 7.52 -2.63 -10.12
C LEU A 161 6.42 -2.84 -11.16
N ALA A 162 6.19 -1.85 -12.01
CA ALA A 162 5.20 -1.91 -13.08
C ALA A 162 5.74 -1.36 -14.40
N GLU A 163 5.29 -1.91 -15.52
CA GLU A 163 5.50 -1.28 -16.82
C GLU A 163 4.42 -0.22 -17.07
N GLU A 164 4.81 0.92 -17.65
CA GLU A 164 3.85 1.98 -18.02
C GLU A 164 2.69 1.46 -18.89
N LYS A 165 2.96 0.48 -19.76
CA LYS A 165 1.95 -0.16 -20.61
C LYS A 165 0.91 -0.96 -19.80
N LEU A 166 1.32 -1.59 -18.70
CA LEU A 166 0.42 -2.36 -17.83
C LEU A 166 -0.54 -1.43 -17.08
N LEU A 167 -0.06 -0.27 -16.63
CA LEU A 167 -0.93 0.77 -16.05
C LEU A 167 -1.94 1.32 -17.07
N SER A 168 -1.65 1.12 -18.35
CA SER A 168 -2.43 1.63 -19.49
C SER A 168 -3.41 0.63 -20.09
N SER A 169 -3.38 -0.64 -19.67
CA SER A 169 -4.24 -1.70 -20.18
C SER A 169 -5.23 -2.16 -19.13
N PHE A 170 -6.50 -1.82 -19.30
CA PHE A 170 -7.59 -2.38 -18.49
C PHE A 170 -8.43 -3.33 -19.36
N ASP A 171 -8.36 -4.62 -19.03
CA ASP A 171 -9.28 -5.65 -19.50
C ASP A 171 -10.07 -6.16 -18.29
N VAL A 172 -11.40 -6.19 -18.41
CA VAL A 172 -12.32 -6.68 -17.35
C VAL A 172 -11.98 -8.12 -16.92
N ASN A 173 -11.37 -8.92 -17.80
CA ASN A 173 -11.06 -10.33 -17.53
C ASN A 173 -9.63 -10.57 -17.05
N ASP A 174 -8.70 -9.64 -17.28
CA ASP A 174 -7.27 -9.83 -17.01
C ASP A 174 -6.63 -8.51 -16.57
N MET A 175 -6.85 -8.16 -15.31
CA MET A 175 -6.27 -6.96 -14.69
C MET A 175 -5.01 -7.31 -13.93
N ALA A 176 -3.90 -6.69 -14.29
CA ALA A 176 -2.68 -6.69 -13.48
C ALA A 176 -2.95 -6.05 -12.11
N THR A 177 -2.41 -6.64 -11.03
CA THR A 177 -2.65 -6.18 -9.66
C THR A 177 -2.11 -4.77 -9.44
N GLU A 178 -0.95 -4.49 -10.04
CA GLU A 178 -0.21 -3.23 -10.02
C GLU A 178 -1.03 -2.11 -10.66
N ALA A 179 -1.65 -2.42 -11.81
CA ALA A 179 -2.53 -1.48 -12.50
C ALA A 179 -3.78 -1.17 -11.68
N LEU A 180 -4.40 -2.17 -11.05
CA LEU A 180 -5.55 -1.96 -10.18
C LEU A 180 -5.19 -1.08 -8.98
N LEU A 181 -4.11 -1.42 -8.26
CA LEU A 181 -3.65 -0.67 -7.08
C LEU A 181 -3.35 0.79 -7.40
N PHE A 182 -2.69 1.05 -8.53
CA PHE A 182 -2.41 2.39 -9.01
C PHE A 182 -3.70 3.16 -9.34
N GLN A 183 -4.57 2.56 -10.16
CA GLN A 183 -5.78 3.21 -10.64
C GLN A 183 -6.76 3.51 -9.51
N THR A 184 -6.89 2.60 -8.54
CA THR A 184 -7.74 2.79 -7.36
C THR A 184 -7.16 3.73 -6.30
N GLY A 185 -5.98 4.32 -6.55
CA GLY A 185 -5.36 5.32 -5.68
C GLY A 185 -4.68 4.75 -4.44
N TYR A 186 -4.49 3.43 -4.36
CA TYR A 186 -3.76 2.80 -3.25
C TYR A 186 -2.25 2.85 -3.43
N LEU A 187 -1.81 2.91 -4.69
CA LEU A 187 -0.42 3.16 -5.03
C LEU A 187 -0.29 4.35 -5.98
N THR A 188 0.87 4.98 -5.97
CA THR A 188 1.22 6.12 -6.79
C THR A 188 2.65 6.02 -7.28
N VAL A 189 3.05 6.82 -8.29
CA VAL A 189 4.38 6.72 -8.86
C VAL A 189 5.43 7.23 -7.87
N ASP A 190 6.43 6.40 -7.58
CA ASP A 190 7.62 6.79 -6.82
C ASP A 190 8.75 7.26 -7.72
N SER A 191 9.18 6.40 -8.65
CA SER A 191 10.25 6.71 -9.60
C SER A 191 10.03 6.10 -10.98
N VAL A 192 10.66 6.72 -11.98
CA VAL A 192 10.58 6.33 -13.39
C VAL A 192 11.96 5.98 -13.91
N TRP A 193 12.04 4.86 -14.63
CA TRP A 193 13.24 4.38 -15.29
C TRP A 193 12.97 4.22 -16.78
N HIS A 194 13.73 4.95 -17.58
CA HIS A 194 13.66 4.84 -19.04
C HIS A 194 14.79 3.94 -19.53
N ILE A 195 14.42 2.84 -20.18
CA ILE A 195 15.35 1.97 -20.89
C ILE A 195 14.94 1.91 -22.37
N PRO A 196 15.84 1.51 -23.29
CA PRO A 196 15.50 1.47 -24.72
C PRO A 196 14.24 0.64 -25.00
N GLY A 197 13.17 1.33 -25.43
CA GLY A 197 11.88 0.72 -25.78
C GLY A 197 10.92 0.41 -24.63
N ARG A 198 11.26 0.74 -23.38
CA ARG A 198 10.43 0.46 -22.19
C ARG A 198 10.57 1.56 -21.13
N THR A 199 9.44 1.89 -20.51
CA THR A 199 9.39 2.71 -19.30
C THR A 199 8.97 1.81 -18.14
N GLU A 200 9.80 1.76 -17.11
CA GLU A 200 9.54 1.07 -15.86
C GLU A 200 9.20 2.09 -14.77
N LEU A 201 8.23 1.75 -13.95
CA LEU A 201 7.74 2.57 -12.86
C LEU A 201 7.88 1.77 -11.57
N THR A 202 8.33 2.43 -10.52
CA THR A 202 8.17 1.92 -9.17
C THR A 202 7.00 2.65 -8.53
N LEU A 203 6.16 1.90 -7.82
CA LEU A 203 4.97 2.41 -7.16
C LEU A 203 5.11 2.25 -5.65
N LYS A 204 4.54 3.19 -4.91
CA LYS A 204 4.51 3.21 -3.44
C LYS A 204 3.14 3.63 -2.92
N TYR A 205 2.92 3.48 -1.62
CA TYR A 205 1.80 4.17 -0.97
C TYR A 205 1.95 5.69 -1.10
N PRO A 206 0.87 6.42 -1.39
CA PRO A 206 0.93 7.87 -1.48
C PRO A 206 1.29 8.50 -0.14
N ASN A 207 0.65 8.05 0.94
CA ASN A 207 0.77 8.68 2.26
C ASN A 207 0.46 7.70 3.40
N LEU A 208 0.58 8.21 4.62
CA LEU A 208 0.36 7.45 5.86
C LEU A 208 -1.08 6.91 5.98
N GLU A 209 -2.08 7.70 5.60
CA GLU A 209 -3.49 7.27 5.62
C GLU A 209 -3.67 5.99 4.79
N VAL A 210 -3.27 6.04 3.52
CA VAL A 210 -3.50 4.94 2.59
C VAL A 210 -2.70 3.70 3.00
N GLN A 211 -1.45 3.88 3.45
CA GLN A 211 -0.63 2.79 3.97
C GLN A 211 -1.29 2.11 5.17
N GLY A 212 -1.68 2.89 6.19
CA GLY A 212 -2.26 2.38 7.43
C GLY A 212 -3.58 1.66 7.16
N SER A 213 -4.51 2.32 6.47
CA SER A 213 -5.86 1.81 6.29
C SER A 213 -5.96 0.61 5.35
N LEU A 214 -5.15 0.55 4.27
CA LEU A 214 -5.12 -0.63 3.40
C LEU A 214 -4.58 -1.84 4.17
N ASN A 215 -3.48 -1.68 4.90
CA ASN A 215 -2.86 -2.77 5.65
C ASN A 215 -3.73 -3.24 6.83
N GLU A 216 -4.45 -2.33 7.51
CA GLU A 216 -5.43 -2.72 8.53
C GLU A 216 -6.55 -3.58 7.93
N SER A 217 -7.05 -3.21 6.74
CA SER A 217 -8.09 -3.98 6.04
C SER A 217 -7.60 -5.34 5.54
N LEU A 218 -6.37 -5.39 4.99
CA LEU A 218 -5.71 -6.63 4.58
C LEU A 218 -5.50 -7.55 5.78
N LEU A 219 -5.00 -7.02 6.89
CA LEU A 219 -4.76 -7.79 8.10
C LEU A 219 -6.05 -8.39 8.66
N GLY A 220 -7.13 -7.61 8.71
CA GLY A 220 -8.44 -8.09 9.11
C GLY A 220 -8.96 -9.22 8.22
N GLN A 221 -8.66 -9.18 6.91
CA GLN A 221 -9.02 -10.22 5.96
C GLN A 221 -8.14 -11.46 6.12
N LEU A 222 -6.80 -11.31 6.16
CA LEU A 222 -5.84 -12.41 6.32
C LEU A 222 -6.03 -13.21 7.60
N CYS A 223 -6.52 -12.55 8.66
CA CYS A 223 -6.71 -13.20 9.97
C CYS A 223 -8.16 -13.59 10.25
N GLY A 224 -9.10 -13.19 9.39
CA GLY A 224 -10.52 -13.53 9.51
C GLY A 224 -11.29 -12.81 10.62
N SER A 225 -10.74 -11.78 11.27
CA SER A 225 -11.42 -11.01 12.32
C SER A 225 -10.95 -9.55 12.42
N ARG A 226 -11.69 -8.61 11.81
CA ARG A 226 -11.37 -7.16 11.84
C ARG A 226 -11.31 -6.56 13.25
N THR A 227 -12.23 -6.94 14.14
CA THR A 227 -12.33 -6.37 15.50
C THR A 227 -11.17 -6.78 16.41
N THR A 228 -10.68 -8.00 16.26
CA THR A 228 -9.53 -8.50 17.04
C THR A 228 -8.26 -7.77 16.59
N THR A 229 -8.12 -7.58 15.28
CA THR A 229 -7.00 -6.90 14.64
C THR A 229 -6.81 -5.47 15.12
N GLY A 230 -7.84 -4.61 15.14
CA GLY A 230 -7.67 -3.21 15.56
C GLY A 230 -7.18 -3.04 17.00
N ARG A 231 -7.67 -3.88 17.93
CA ARG A 231 -7.17 -3.88 19.34
C ARG A 231 -5.70 -4.28 19.40
N GLN A 232 -5.34 -5.30 18.64
CA GLN A 232 -3.99 -5.83 18.54
C GLN A 232 -3.02 -4.77 17.97
N VAL A 233 -3.42 -4.05 16.92
CA VAL A 233 -2.62 -2.96 16.31
C VAL A 233 -2.28 -1.89 17.35
N GLY A 234 -3.28 -1.41 18.09
CA GLY A 234 -3.05 -0.45 19.17
C GLY A 234 -2.18 -1.01 20.31
N GLN A 235 -2.19 -2.32 20.55
CA GLN A 235 -1.31 -2.96 21.52
C GLN A 235 0.14 -3.05 21.01
N LEU A 236 0.35 -3.36 19.72
CA LEU A 236 1.67 -3.37 19.09
C LEU A 236 2.36 -2.02 19.25
N TYR A 237 1.66 -0.91 18.95
CA TYR A 237 2.20 0.43 19.13
C TYR A 237 2.69 0.67 20.57
N ARG A 238 1.88 0.35 21.57
CA ARG A 238 2.23 0.54 22.98
C ARG A 238 3.43 -0.30 23.41
N LEU A 239 3.51 -1.54 22.94
CA LEU A 239 4.61 -2.45 23.23
C LEU A 239 5.92 -1.98 22.59
N LEU A 240 5.89 -1.52 21.34
CA LEU A 240 7.04 -0.91 20.68
C LEU A 240 7.49 0.37 21.41
N ALA A 241 6.55 1.22 21.79
CA ALA A 241 6.84 2.48 22.49
C ALA A 241 7.47 2.25 23.88
N ALA A 242 7.04 1.20 24.57
CA ALA A 242 7.60 0.78 25.86
C ALA A 242 8.84 -0.12 25.72
N THR A 243 9.23 -0.50 24.50
CA THR A 243 10.29 -1.49 24.22
C THR A 243 10.06 -2.82 24.97
N ASP A 244 8.80 -3.24 25.11
CA ASP A 244 8.42 -4.46 25.82
C ASP A 244 8.53 -5.69 24.91
N LEU A 245 9.72 -6.29 24.90
CA LEU A 245 10.07 -7.45 24.07
C LEU A 245 9.25 -8.69 24.40
N GLU A 246 8.95 -8.91 25.68
CA GLU A 246 8.21 -10.08 26.12
C GLU A 246 6.72 -9.94 25.79
N GLY A 247 6.18 -8.72 25.95
CA GLY A 247 4.85 -8.38 25.48
C GLY A 247 4.71 -8.51 23.96
N LEU A 248 5.72 -8.12 23.17
CA LEU A 248 5.75 -8.34 21.71
C LEU A 248 5.68 -9.83 21.37
N ARG A 249 6.51 -10.66 22.02
CA ARG A 249 6.50 -12.12 21.84
C ARG A 249 5.11 -12.70 22.11
N CYS A 250 4.50 -12.31 23.24
CA CYS A 250 3.16 -12.76 23.62
C CYS A 250 2.10 -12.31 22.63
N LEU A 251 2.19 -11.07 22.16
CA LEU A 251 1.26 -10.50 21.18
C LEU A 251 1.29 -11.28 19.88
N PHE A 252 2.47 -11.53 19.29
CA PHE A 252 2.56 -12.25 18.02
C PHE A 252 2.14 -13.71 18.17
N HIS A 253 2.52 -14.39 19.26
CA HIS A 253 2.09 -15.77 19.48
C HIS A 253 0.56 -15.87 19.63
N ALA A 254 -0.06 -14.96 20.39
CA ALA A 254 -1.51 -14.88 20.52
C ALA A 254 -2.17 -14.55 19.18
N PHE A 255 -1.56 -13.67 18.39
CA PHE A 255 -2.04 -13.28 17.07
C PHE A 255 -2.13 -14.49 16.12
N TYR A 256 -1.04 -15.22 15.89
CA TYR A 256 -1.05 -16.37 14.98
C TYR A 256 -1.94 -17.51 15.47
N ALA A 257 -2.12 -17.66 16.80
CA ALA A 257 -3.06 -18.61 17.38
C ALA A 257 -4.54 -18.31 17.05
N THR A 258 -4.89 -17.08 16.68
CA THR A 258 -6.28 -16.70 16.34
C THR A 258 -6.66 -16.96 14.88
N ILE A 259 -5.69 -17.26 14.01
CA ILE A 259 -5.94 -17.46 12.57
C ILE A 259 -6.67 -18.81 12.37
N PRO A 260 -7.86 -18.83 11.72
CA PRO A 260 -8.61 -20.07 11.56
C PRO A 260 -7.88 -21.11 10.69
N HIS A 261 -8.08 -22.39 11.01
CA HIS A 261 -7.41 -23.53 10.35
C HIS A 261 -7.52 -23.50 8.81
N ASP A 262 -8.69 -23.12 8.28
CA ASP A 262 -8.99 -23.16 6.85
C ASP A 262 -8.16 -22.16 6.02
N TRP A 263 -7.65 -21.11 6.66
CA TRP A 263 -6.77 -20.14 6.01
C TRP A 263 -5.41 -20.74 5.64
N TYR A 264 -4.87 -21.59 6.50
CA TYR A 264 -3.61 -22.28 6.23
C TYR A 264 -3.71 -23.23 5.04
N ARG A 265 -4.85 -23.92 4.87
CA ARG A 265 -5.08 -24.85 3.77
C ARG A 265 -5.18 -24.13 2.42
N LYS A 266 -5.76 -22.93 2.39
CA LYS A 266 -5.85 -22.11 1.16
C LYS A 266 -4.48 -21.55 0.74
N ASN A 267 -3.58 -21.34 1.70
CA ASN A 267 -2.29 -20.70 1.48
C ASN A 267 -1.09 -21.64 1.33
N GLU A 268 -1.31 -22.97 1.22
CA GLU A 268 -0.24 -23.95 1.01
C GLU A 268 0.55 -23.77 -0.30
N LEU A 269 -0.09 -23.20 -1.33
CA LEU A 269 0.49 -23.04 -2.67
C LEU A 269 1.49 -21.87 -2.79
N ALA A 270 1.42 -20.86 -1.92
CA ALA A 270 2.16 -19.59 -2.04
C ALA A 270 3.48 -19.54 -1.24
N GLY A 271 3.92 -20.64 -0.66
CA GLY A 271 5.06 -20.66 0.25
C GLY A 271 4.69 -20.11 1.63
N PHE A 272 4.72 -20.98 2.65
CA PHE A 272 4.29 -20.66 4.01
C PHE A 272 4.97 -19.43 4.61
N GLU A 273 6.25 -19.24 4.31
CA GLU A 273 7.05 -18.11 4.77
C GLU A 273 6.48 -16.76 4.30
N GLY A 274 6.09 -16.65 3.03
CA GLY A 274 5.53 -15.43 2.46
C GLY A 274 4.18 -15.05 3.08
N TYR A 275 3.36 -16.04 3.46
CA TYR A 275 2.10 -15.80 4.15
C TYR A 275 2.32 -15.24 5.57
N TYR A 276 3.22 -15.84 6.35
CA TYR A 276 3.53 -15.34 7.71
C TYR A 276 4.17 -13.96 7.67
N ALA A 277 5.10 -13.73 6.74
CA ALA A 277 5.73 -12.44 6.53
C ALA A 277 4.72 -11.38 6.09
N SER A 278 3.73 -11.73 5.25
CA SER A 278 2.66 -10.79 4.85
C SER A 278 1.79 -10.33 6.01
N ILE A 279 1.42 -11.27 6.89
CA ILE A 279 0.70 -10.94 8.11
C ILE A 279 1.53 -10.02 9.01
N PHE A 280 2.80 -10.37 9.22
CA PHE A 280 3.69 -9.60 10.07
C PHE A 280 3.88 -8.19 9.52
N TYR A 281 4.19 -8.07 8.23
CA TYR A 281 4.31 -6.79 7.54
C TYR A 281 3.03 -5.96 7.64
N SER A 282 1.87 -6.51 7.26
CA SER A 282 0.60 -5.79 7.30
C SER A 282 0.29 -5.25 8.69
N TYR A 283 0.75 -5.94 9.73
CA TYR A 283 0.58 -5.52 11.12
C TYR A 283 1.42 -4.29 11.48
N PHE A 284 2.69 -4.23 11.09
CA PHE A 284 3.49 -3.03 11.27
C PHE A 284 3.06 -1.90 10.33
N ALA A 285 2.74 -2.22 9.07
CA ALA A 285 2.33 -1.24 8.07
C ALA A 285 0.99 -0.59 8.42
N SER A 286 0.10 -1.29 9.14
CA SER A 286 -1.15 -0.70 9.66
C SER A 286 -0.92 0.42 10.69
N LEU A 287 0.24 0.45 11.35
CA LEU A 287 0.67 1.55 12.22
C LEU A 287 1.33 2.69 11.46
N GLY A 288 1.61 2.50 10.16
CA GLY A 288 2.24 3.52 9.32
C GLY A 288 3.64 3.93 9.78
N LEU A 289 4.39 2.93 10.24
CA LEU A 289 5.78 3.09 10.67
C LEU A 289 6.72 3.18 9.46
N ASP A 290 7.93 3.72 9.68
CA ASP A 290 9.02 3.63 8.70
C ASP A 290 9.50 2.17 8.69
N ILE A 291 9.06 1.44 7.66
CA ILE A 291 9.35 0.03 7.43
C ILE A 291 10.20 -0.07 6.17
N ARG A 292 11.34 -0.76 6.30
CA ARG A 292 12.25 -1.05 5.20
C ARG A 292 12.29 -2.54 5.00
N LEU A 293 11.70 -2.97 3.89
CA LEU A 293 11.69 -4.36 3.50
C LEU A 293 12.88 -4.65 2.63
N GLU A 294 13.30 -5.91 2.64
CA GLU A 294 14.31 -6.39 1.71
C GLU A 294 15.60 -5.53 1.80
N ASP A 295 15.92 -5.08 3.01
CA ASP A 295 16.86 -3.99 3.21
C ASP A 295 18.28 -4.48 2.94
N THR A 296 18.81 -4.05 1.80
CA THR A 296 20.07 -4.59 1.29
C THR A 296 21.25 -4.05 2.08
N THR A 297 22.16 -4.97 2.41
CA THR A 297 23.45 -4.72 3.05
C THR A 297 24.56 -5.32 2.19
N ASN A 298 25.82 -4.99 2.50
CA ASN A 298 26.98 -5.61 1.85
C ASN A 298 27.12 -7.12 2.12
N HIS A 299 26.41 -7.66 3.11
CA HIS A 299 26.52 -9.07 3.53
C HIS A 299 25.25 -9.91 3.28
N GLY A 300 24.20 -9.30 2.74
CA GLY A 300 22.93 -9.96 2.47
C GLY A 300 21.76 -8.98 2.56
N ARG A 301 20.57 -9.50 2.84
CA ARG A 301 19.33 -8.74 2.89
C ARG A 301 18.61 -9.00 4.20
N ILE A 302 18.21 -7.94 4.87
CA ILE A 302 17.37 -8.00 6.08
C ILE A 302 15.93 -8.14 5.62
N ASP A 303 15.15 -9.03 6.22
CA ASP A 303 13.76 -9.22 5.82
C ASP A 303 12.94 -7.96 6.09
N MET A 304 13.03 -7.40 7.31
CA MET A 304 12.33 -6.19 7.68
C MET A 304 13.09 -5.39 8.75
N ALA A 305 13.28 -4.10 8.50
CA ALA A 305 13.70 -3.12 9.51
C ALA A 305 12.57 -2.14 9.81
N VAL A 306 12.36 -1.81 11.07
CA VAL A 306 11.37 -0.82 11.52
C VAL A 306 12.08 0.25 12.34
N LEU A 307 11.91 1.51 11.95
CA LEU A 307 12.46 2.64 12.66
C LEU A 307 11.32 3.31 13.44
N PHE A 308 11.40 3.26 14.76
CA PHE A 308 10.32 3.77 15.59
C PHE A 308 10.82 4.26 16.95
N ASN A 309 10.37 5.45 17.33
CA ASN A 309 10.61 6.06 18.63
C ASN A 309 12.10 6.05 19.06
N GLY A 310 12.98 6.39 18.12
CA GLY A 310 14.44 6.41 18.35
C GLY A 310 15.07 5.04 18.57
N THR A 311 14.41 3.96 18.15
CA THR A 311 14.92 2.58 18.19
C THR A 311 14.82 1.95 16.82
N VAL A 312 15.86 1.21 16.42
CA VAL A 312 15.87 0.41 15.20
C VAL A 312 15.56 -1.04 15.54
N TRP A 313 14.55 -1.59 14.89
CA TRP A 313 14.11 -2.97 15.07
C TRP A 313 14.41 -3.77 13.80
N LEU A 314 15.29 -4.76 13.87
CA LEU A 314 15.64 -5.61 12.74
C LEU A 314 15.04 -6.99 12.96
N PHE A 315 14.23 -7.43 12.01
CA PHE A 315 13.53 -8.71 12.03
C PHE A 315 14.08 -9.62 10.95
N GLU A 316 14.24 -10.90 11.32
CA GLU A 316 14.54 -11.99 10.41
C GLU A 316 13.52 -13.10 10.66
N PHE A 317 12.92 -13.63 9.60
CA PHE A 317 11.92 -14.69 9.68
C PHE A 317 12.50 -16.00 9.17
N LYS A 318 12.14 -17.11 9.82
CA LYS A 318 12.42 -18.45 9.30
C LYS A 318 11.25 -19.39 9.52
N VAL A 319 11.09 -20.35 8.61
CA VAL A 319 10.20 -21.49 8.80
C VAL A 319 11.04 -22.73 9.10
N VAL A 320 10.89 -23.29 10.31
CA VAL A 320 11.77 -24.34 10.85
C VAL A 320 11.80 -25.58 9.95
N GLU A 321 10.66 -25.99 9.38
CA GLU A 321 10.62 -27.16 8.50
C GLU A 321 11.27 -26.95 7.12
N LEU A 322 11.58 -25.70 6.74
CA LEU A 322 12.27 -25.37 5.48
C LEU A 322 13.77 -25.17 5.68
N VAL A 323 14.22 -24.91 6.90
CA VAL A 323 15.63 -24.61 7.22
C VAL A 323 16.10 -25.48 8.39
N PRO A 324 16.88 -26.54 8.13
CA PRO A 324 17.31 -27.52 9.15
C PRO A 324 18.07 -26.92 10.35
N GLU A 325 18.65 -25.74 10.20
CA GLU A 325 19.50 -25.07 11.20
C GLU A 325 18.80 -23.95 11.98
N GLY A 326 17.50 -23.72 11.79
CA GLY A 326 16.61 -22.83 12.58
C GLY A 326 17.27 -21.89 13.60
N LYS A 327 17.93 -20.83 13.10
CA LYS A 327 18.53 -19.76 13.90
C LYS A 327 18.39 -18.41 13.19
N ALA A 328 17.21 -17.81 13.26
CA ALA A 328 16.93 -16.49 12.66
C ALA A 328 17.82 -15.39 13.28
N LEU A 329 17.96 -15.36 14.61
CA LEU A 329 18.78 -14.35 15.30
C LEU A 329 20.27 -14.51 14.98
N ALA A 330 20.78 -15.74 14.91
CA ALA A 330 22.18 -15.97 14.59
C ALA A 330 22.53 -15.47 13.17
N GLN A 331 21.58 -15.51 12.24
CA GLN A 331 21.76 -14.93 10.90
C GLN A 331 21.91 -13.42 10.95
N LEU A 332 21.03 -12.71 11.68
CA LEU A 332 21.15 -11.26 11.89
C LEU A 332 22.54 -10.86 12.43
N GLN A 333 23.01 -11.60 13.44
CA GLN A 333 24.29 -11.36 14.08
C GLN A 333 25.48 -11.70 13.18
N ALA A 334 25.49 -12.89 12.58
CA ALA A 334 26.60 -13.38 11.77
C ALA A 334 26.80 -12.55 10.49
N ARG A 335 25.72 -11.98 9.93
CA ARG A 335 25.77 -11.11 8.76
C ARG A 335 26.07 -9.65 9.10
N GLY A 336 26.13 -9.29 10.38
CA GLY A 336 26.45 -7.93 10.82
C GLY A 336 25.42 -6.89 10.39
N TYR A 337 24.15 -7.28 10.20
CA TYR A 337 23.11 -6.41 9.63
C TYR A 337 22.85 -5.13 10.42
N ALA A 338 23.13 -5.13 11.73
CA ALA A 338 23.07 -3.94 12.58
C ALA A 338 24.01 -2.82 12.12
N GLU A 339 25.12 -3.12 11.44
CA GLU A 339 26.16 -2.17 11.05
C GLU A 339 25.63 -0.98 10.26
N LYS A 340 24.70 -1.24 9.34
CA LYS A 340 24.04 -0.22 8.51
C LYS A 340 23.36 0.87 9.34
N TYR A 341 22.91 0.53 10.54
CA TYR A 341 22.10 1.39 11.41
C TYR A 341 22.90 2.02 12.55
N ARG A 342 24.13 1.55 12.84
CA ARG A 342 24.94 2.06 13.96
C ARG A 342 25.23 3.56 13.89
N ALA A 343 25.37 4.12 12.68
CA ALA A 343 25.63 5.55 12.48
C ALA A 343 24.48 6.46 12.99
N ARG A 344 23.29 5.89 13.24
CA ARG A 344 22.14 6.62 13.78
C ARG A 344 22.27 6.92 15.28
N GLY A 345 23.14 6.22 16.00
CA GLY A 345 23.27 6.36 17.46
C GLY A 345 22.05 5.93 18.25
N GLU A 346 21.13 5.19 17.62
CA GLU A 346 19.89 4.68 18.21
C GLU A 346 20.12 3.24 18.72
N PRO A 347 19.46 2.80 19.81
CA PRO A 347 19.47 1.40 20.22
C PRO A 347 18.95 0.50 19.09
N ILE A 348 19.60 -0.63 18.87
CA ILE A 348 19.24 -1.59 17.82
C ILE A 348 18.76 -2.88 18.50
N ARG A 349 17.59 -3.35 18.10
CA ARG A 349 16.98 -4.61 18.56
C ARG A 349 16.98 -5.61 17.40
N LEU A 350 17.71 -6.70 17.56
CA LEU A 350 17.73 -7.82 16.61
C LEU A 350 16.72 -8.86 17.06
N ILE A 351 15.77 -9.22 16.21
CA ILE A 351 14.67 -10.12 16.53
C ILE A 351 14.62 -11.23 15.49
N GLY A 352 14.97 -12.45 15.92
CA GLY A 352 14.77 -13.65 15.14
C GLY A 352 13.42 -14.27 15.45
N VAL A 353 12.57 -14.45 14.44
CA VAL A 353 11.25 -15.06 14.57
C VAL A 353 11.19 -16.36 13.78
N GLU A 354 10.89 -17.46 14.45
CA GLU A 354 10.82 -18.77 13.84
C GLU A 354 9.41 -19.33 13.91
N PHE A 355 8.88 -19.73 12.76
CA PHE A 355 7.55 -20.29 12.59
C PHE A 355 7.64 -21.79 12.34
N SER A 356 6.68 -22.54 12.86
CA SER A 356 6.47 -23.94 12.47
C SER A 356 5.21 -24.07 11.62
N ARG A 357 5.32 -24.75 10.48
CA ARG A 357 4.17 -25.16 9.66
C ARG A 357 3.30 -26.17 10.40
N THR A 358 3.91 -26.97 11.26
CA THR A 358 3.23 -28.01 12.03
C THR A 358 2.37 -27.41 13.14
N THR A 359 2.94 -26.52 13.97
CA THR A 359 2.18 -25.85 15.05
C THR A 359 1.39 -24.65 14.56
N ARG A 360 1.72 -24.13 13.36
CA ARG A 360 1.14 -22.94 12.74
C ARG A 360 1.26 -21.69 13.60
N ASN A 361 2.37 -21.61 14.33
CA ASN A 361 2.65 -20.51 15.23
C ASN A 361 4.16 -20.28 15.32
N ILE A 362 4.53 -19.19 15.98
CA ILE A 362 5.89 -18.88 16.38
C ILE A 362 6.33 -19.92 17.41
N VAL A 363 7.45 -20.58 17.13
CA VAL A 363 8.08 -21.57 18.03
C VAL A 363 9.34 -21.03 18.69
N ALA A 364 9.98 -20.00 18.12
CA ALA A 364 11.04 -19.24 18.75
C ALA A 364 10.93 -17.75 18.42
N PHE A 365 11.22 -16.92 19.42
CA PHE A 365 11.28 -15.47 19.32
C PHE A 365 12.48 -15.02 20.14
N GLU A 366 13.62 -14.89 19.48
CA GLU A 366 14.89 -14.59 20.13
C GLU A 366 15.24 -13.13 19.91
N VAL A 367 15.77 -12.48 20.95
CA VAL A 367 16.12 -11.06 20.91
C VAL A 367 17.57 -10.86 21.32
N ALA A 368 18.28 -10.02 20.58
CA ALA A 368 19.54 -9.42 21.02
C ALA A 368 19.47 -7.90 20.91
N THR A 369 20.25 -7.23 21.75
CA THR A 369 20.33 -5.77 21.79
C THR A 369 21.75 -5.32 21.47
N GLU A 370 21.89 -4.33 20.58
CA GLU A 370 23.12 -3.58 20.36
C GLU A 370 22.92 -2.10 20.71
N GLY A 371 23.98 -1.44 21.18
CA GLY A 371 23.99 0.03 21.34
C GLY A 371 23.39 0.57 22.63
N GLU A 372 23.20 -0.24 23.68
CA GLU A 372 22.96 0.32 25.02
C GLU A 372 24.24 0.97 25.55
N THR A 373 24.35 2.29 25.41
CA THR A 373 25.22 3.06 26.30
C THR A 373 24.75 2.81 27.72
N SER A 374 25.61 2.14 28.49
CA SER A 374 25.53 2.10 29.94
C SER A 374 25.47 3.55 30.43
N ALA A 375 24.34 3.93 31.02
CA ALA A 375 24.22 5.16 31.78
C ALA A 375 24.89 5.00 33.15
#